data_AF-A0A1J5TTQ4-F1
#
_entry.id   AF-A0A1J5TTQ4-F1
#
_cell.length_a   1.000
_cell.length_b   1.000
_cell.length_c   1.000
_cell.angle_alpha   90.00
_cell.angle_beta   90.00
_cell.angle_gamma   90.00
#
_symmetry.space_group_name_H-M   'P 1'
#
loop_
_entity.id
_entity.type
_entity.pdbx_description
1 polymer ?
#
loop_
_entity_poly.entity_id
_entity_poly.type
_entity_poly.pdbx_seq_one_letter_code
_entity_poly.pdbx_strand_id
1 'polypeptide(L)'
;MSNVEIIQFIIDGVIILFLGYVAFLKSYFQEKGKNLATKEDIEEITSSVEAIKSSFQYSLQTKLSWRAEEHDALVDYYSKFGAWISTIMGVNLAGITYENAERLAEITSVLDDLERQLNAAGSRLELFVSNNDILLQKGPLIIRTLGLQHHAQNVTLEFEGVFLEIEQMKLNTPIDKQIELYIQFLDKQKTIYKKFKDQQLSDYQELLPLVVAHRNTISAHLRKLIGE
;
A
#
# COMPACT_ATOMS: atom_id res chain seq x y z
N MET A 1 -65.14 -82.57 2.93
CA MET A 1 -63.73 -82.45 3.36
C MET A 1 -63.55 -83.27 4.62
N SER A 2 -62.49 -84.05 4.72
CA SER A 2 -62.12 -84.71 5.97
C SER A 2 -61.53 -83.68 6.96
N ASN A 3 -61.59 -83.94 8.27
CA ASN A 3 -61.00 -83.05 9.28
C ASN A 3 -59.50 -82.78 9.05
N VAL A 4 -58.80 -83.73 8.42
CA VAL A 4 -57.38 -83.62 8.07
C VAL A 4 -57.15 -82.58 6.96
N GLU A 5 -58.02 -82.51 5.96
CA GLU A 5 -57.93 -81.52 4.88
C GLU A 5 -58.17 -80.09 5.38
N ILE A 6 -59.07 -79.91 6.35
CA ILE A 6 -59.35 -78.60 6.96
C ILE A 6 -58.15 -78.12 7.77
N ILE A 7 -57.52 -79.00 8.55
CA ILE A 7 -56.31 -78.67 9.34
C ILE A 7 -55.14 -78.32 8.41
N GLN A 8 -54.95 -79.08 7.32
CA GLN A 8 -53.92 -78.80 6.31
C GLN A 8 -54.10 -77.39 5.71
N PHE A 9 -55.33 -77.04 5.35
CA PHE A 9 -55.65 -75.73 4.78
C PHE A 9 -55.37 -74.57 5.74
N ILE A 10 -55.64 -74.75 7.03
CA ILE A 10 -55.32 -73.77 8.08
C ILE A 10 -53.79 -73.63 8.23
N ILE A 11 -53.06 -74.74 8.25
CA ILE A 11 -51.59 -74.72 8.34
C ILE A 11 -50.97 -74.01 7.14
N ASP A 12 -51.42 -74.33 5.92
CA ASP A 12 -50.94 -73.67 4.70
C ASP A 12 -51.25 -72.17 4.72
N GLY A 13 -52.44 -71.78 5.20
CA GLY A 13 -52.81 -70.37 5.38
C GLY A 13 -51.91 -69.64 6.39
N VAL A 14 -51.56 -70.28 7.50
CA VAL A 14 -50.63 -69.72 8.51
C VAL A 14 -49.22 -69.59 7.95
N ILE A 15 -48.74 -70.57 7.18
CA ILE A 15 -47.42 -70.54 6.54
C ILE A 15 -47.36 -69.39 5.53
N ILE A 16 -48.39 -69.20 4.70
CA ILE A 16 -48.45 -68.09 3.74
C ILE A 16 -48.42 -66.74 4.45
N LEU A 17 -49.19 -66.58 5.53
CA LEU A 17 -49.18 -65.35 6.36
C LEU A 17 -47.80 -65.09 6.96
N PHE A 18 -47.15 -66.12 7.50
CA PHE A 18 -45.81 -66.02 8.08
C PHE A 18 -44.77 -65.61 7.02
N LEU A 19 -44.79 -66.24 5.84
CA LEU A 19 -43.91 -65.89 4.73
C LEU A 19 -44.13 -64.45 4.25
N GLY A 20 -45.40 -64.02 4.16
CA GLY A 20 -45.75 -62.63 3.83
C GLY A 20 -45.22 -61.63 4.87
N TYR A 21 -45.32 -61.96 6.16
CA TYR A 21 -44.80 -61.12 7.24
C TYR A 21 -43.26 -61.00 7.20
N VAL A 22 -42.54 -62.11 6.98
CA VAL A 22 -41.08 -62.10 6.86
C VAL A 22 -40.63 -61.31 5.62
N ALA A 23 -41.32 -61.45 4.50
CA ALA A 23 -41.05 -60.67 3.28
C ALA A 23 -41.27 -59.17 3.51
N PHE A 24 -42.35 -58.79 4.22
CA PHE A 24 -42.63 -57.41 4.59
C PHE A 24 -41.56 -56.83 5.51
N LEU A 25 -41.16 -57.54 6.57
CA LEU A 25 -40.10 -57.10 7.48
C LEU A 25 -38.77 -56.91 6.73
N LYS A 26 -38.41 -57.85 5.85
CA LYS A 26 -37.19 -57.75 5.04
C LYS A 26 -37.21 -56.48 4.17
N SER A 27 -38.33 -56.23 3.49
CA SER A 27 -38.52 -55.02 2.68
C SER A 27 -38.38 -53.75 3.54
N TYR A 28 -39.05 -53.70 4.70
CA TYR A 28 -39.02 -52.55 5.60
C TYR A 28 -37.61 -52.24 6.12
N PHE A 29 -36.86 -53.25 6.58
CA PHE A 29 -35.48 -53.05 7.05
C PHE A 29 -34.54 -52.64 5.91
N GLN A 30 -34.74 -53.17 4.71
CA GLN A 30 -33.95 -52.80 3.53
C GLN A 30 -34.20 -51.34 3.13
N GLU A 31 -35.45 -50.90 3.15
CA GLU A 31 -35.85 -49.53 2.84
C GLU A 31 -35.39 -48.54 3.93
N LYS A 32 -35.50 -48.93 5.21
CA LYS A 32 -34.98 -48.16 6.34
C LYS A 32 -33.45 -48.04 6.29
N GLY A 33 -32.74 -49.11 5.96
CA GLY A 33 -31.28 -49.10 5.79
C GLY A 33 -30.85 -48.19 4.63
N LYS A 34 -31.56 -48.25 3.50
CA LYS A 34 -31.33 -47.36 2.36
C LYS A 34 -31.53 -45.89 2.74
N ASN A 35 -32.61 -45.58 3.46
CA ASN A 35 -32.90 -44.21 3.90
C ASN A 35 -31.87 -43.70 4.93
N LEU A 36 -31.33 -44.58 5.78
CA LEU A 36 -30.27 -44.22 6.73
C LEU A 36 -28.96 -43.90 5.99
N ALA A 37 -28.53 -44.79 5.09
CA ALA A 37 -27.34 -44.57 4.28
C ALA A 37 -27.46 -43.27 3.45
N THR A 38 -28.61 -43.01 2.82
CA THR A 38 -28.84 -41.77 2.08
C THR A 38 -28.78 -40.51 2.97
N LYS A 39 -29.24 -40.59 4.24
CA LYS A 39 -29.11 -39.47 5.17
C LYS A 39 -27.66 -39.21 5.55
N GLU A 40 -26.91 -40.26 5.84
CA GLU A 40 -25.47 -40.18 6.16
C GLU A 40 -24.69 -39.60 4.96
N ASP A 41 -24.96 -40.06 3.74
CA ASP A 41 -24.37 -39.52 2.51
C ASP A 41 -24.66 -38.01 2.35
N ILE A 42 -25.92 -37.58 2.58
CA ILE A 42 -26.30 -36.16 2.50
C ILE A 42 -25.58 -35.33 3.57
N GLU A 43 -25.46 -35.85 4.79
CA GLU A 43 -24.75 -35.19 5.89
C GLU A 43 -23.25 -35.04 5.57
N GLU A 44 -22.61 -36.09 5.06
CA GLU A 44 -21.20 -36.07 4.66
C GLU A 44 -20.95 -35.08 3.51
N ILE A 45 -21.82 -35.09 2.49
CA ILE A 45 -21.76 -34.13 1.38
C ILE A 45 -21.92 -32.71 1.90
N THR A 46 -22.90 -32.47 2.78
CA THR A 46 -23.17 -31.14 3.34
C THR A 46 -21.98 -30.63 4.15
N SER A 47 -21.41 -31.48 5.00
CA SER A 47 -20.22 -31.16 5.80
C SER A 47 -19.03 -30.80 4.90
N SER A 48 -18.82 -31.58 3.85
CA SER A 48 -17.75 -31.34 2.86
C SER A 48 -17.96 -30.03 2.08
N VAL A 49 -19.19 -29.71 1.68
CA VAL A 49 -19.54 -28.45 1.02
C VAL A 49 -19.30 -27.25 1.93
N GLU A 50 -19.71 -27.31 3.20
CA GLU A 50 -19.47 -26.22 4.15
C GLU A 50 -17.98 -26.05 4.47
N ALA A 51 -17.19 -27.14 4.55
CA ALA A 51 -15.74 -27.06 4.70
C ALA A 51 -15.06 -26.39 3.50
N ILE A 52 -15.46 -26.75 2.28
CA ILE A 52 -14.97 -26.12 1.04
C ILE A 52 -15.34 -24.63 1.01
N LYS A 53 -16.59 -24.31 1.35
CA LYS A 53 -17.07 -22.92 1.39
C LYS A 53 -16.31 -22.09 2.42
N SER A 54 -16.09 -22.62 3.62
CA SER A 54 -15.33 -21.94 4.68
C SER A 54 -13.88 -21.70 4.26
N SER A 55 -13.21 -22.71 3.68
CA SER A 55 -11.82 -22.55 3.21
C SER A 55 -11.71 -21.58 2.02
N PHE A 56 -12.68 -21.62 1.11
CA PHE A 56 -12.78 -20.65 0.02
C PHE A 56 -13.00 -19.23 0.54
N GLN A 57 -13.91 -19.04 1.50
CA GLN A 57 -14.15 -17.73 2.12
C GLN A 57 -12.90 -17.18 2.81
N TYR A 58 -12.20 -18.01 3.59
CA TYR A 58 -10.97 -17.60 4.27
C TYR A 58 -9.86 -17.22 3.27
N SER A 59 -9.63 -18.04 2.25
CA SER A 59 -8.62 -17.75 1.22
C SER A 59 -8.95 -16.51 0.41
N LEU A 60 -10.23 -16.29 0.08
CA LEU A 60 -10.69 -15.09 -0.59
C LEU A 60 -10.49 -13.84 0.29
N GLN A 61 -10.88 -13.90 1.56
CA GLN A 61 -10.69 -12.80 2.51
C GLN A 61 -9.22 -12.43 2.66
N THR A 62 -8.35 -13.43 2.82
CA THR A 62 -6.89 -13.22 2.92
C THR A 62 -6.35 -12.54 1.65
N LYS A 63 -6.77 -13.02 0.48
CA LYS A 63 -6.36 -12.44 -0.81
C LYS A 63 -6.84 -11.01 -1.00
N LEU A 64 -8.08 -10.70 -0.57
CA LEU A 64 -8.63 -9.34 -0.62
C LEU A 64 -7.90 -8.42 0.35
N SER A 65 -7.62 -8.88 1.57
CA SER A 65 -6.84 -8.12 2.56
C SER A 65 -5.43 -7.81 2.05
N TRP A 66 -4.75 -8.79 1.44
CA TRP A 66 -3.43 -8.57 0.86
C TRP A 66 -3.45 -7.53 -0.26
N ARG A 67 -4.44 -7.62 -1.17
CA ARG A 67 -4.59 -6.63 -2.25
C ARG A 67 -4.90 -5.23 -1.74
N ALA A 68 -5.67 -5.12 -0.65
CA ALA A 68 -5.94 -3.84 -0.01
C ALA A 68 -4.64 -3.24 0.57
N GLU A 69 -3.85 -4.02 1.31
CA GLU A 69 -2.55 -3.57 1.83
C GLU A 69 -1.56 -3.19 0.72
N GLU A 70 -1.52 -3.96 -0.37
CA GLU A 70 -0.70 -3.66 -1.55
C GLU A 70 -1.11 -2.34 -2.21
N HIS A 71 -2.41 -2.14 -2.43
CA HIS A 71 -2.97 -0.89 -2.95
C HIS A 71 -2.60 0.30 -2.06
N ASP A 72 -2.84 0.18 -0.75
CA ASP A 72 -2.63 1.27 0.20
C ASP A 72 -1.14 1.62 0.32
N ALA A 73 -0.26 0.63 0.32
CA ALA A 73 1.19 0.85 0.32
C ALA A 73 1.66 1.61 -0.93
N LEU A 74 1.12 1.28 -2.12
CA LEU A 74 1.44 1.99 -3.37
C LEU A 74 0.99 3.45 -3.36
N VAL A 75 -0.26 3.68 -2.94
CA VAL A 75 -0.86 5.02 -2.92
C VAL A 75 -0.18 5.90 -1.88
N ASP A 76 0.04 5.38 -0.67
CA ASP A 76 0.71 6.13 0.40
C ASP A 76 2.13 6.50 0.00
N TYR A 77 2.95 5.54 -0.45
CA TYR A 77 4.30 5.79 -0.93
C TYR A 77 4.35 6.87 -2.02
N TYR A 78 3.50 6.75 -3.06
CA TYR A 78 3.52 7.72 -4.15
C TYR A 78 3.01 9.10 -3.71
N SER A 79 2.06 9.15 -2.78
CA SER A 79 1.59 10.40 -2.17
C SER A 79 2.72 11.09 -1.39
N LYS A 80 3.46 10.36 -0.55
CA LYS A 80 4.61 10.90 0.19
C LYS A 80 5.73 11.36 -0.74
N PHE A 81 6.00 10.61 -1.80
CA PHE A 81 6.96 11.02 -2.82
C PHE A 81 6.53 12.34 -3.48
N GLY A 82 5.26 12.46 -3.84
CA GLY A 82 4.67 13.68 -4.41
C GLY A 82 4.76 14.88 -3.46
N ALA A 83 4.46 14.70 -2.19
CA ALA A 83 4.58 15.75 -1.16
C ALA A 83 6.04 16.22 -1.02
N TRP A 84 6.99 15.28 -0.99
CA TRP A 84 8.40 15.57 -0.88
C TRP A 84 8.94 16.37 -2.08
N ILE A 85 8.75 15.85 -3.30
CA ILE A 85 9.24 16.53 -4.51
C ILE A 85 8.58 17.90 -4.71
N SER A 86 7.27 18.03 -4.47
CA SER A 86 6.59 19.31 -4.60
C SER A 86 7.07 20.34 -3.58
N THR A 87 7.40 19.91 -2.37
CA THR A 87 7.96 20.80 -1.34
C THR A 87 9.38 21.24 -1.70
N ILE A 88 10.24 20.34 -2.19
CA ILE A 88 11.58 20.70 -2.69
C ILE A 88 11.49 21.74 -3.81
N MET A 89 10.61 21.50 -4.80
CA MET A 89 10.40 22.43 -5.91
C MET A 89 9.78 23.77 -5.46
N GLY A 90 9.00 23.74 -4.38
CA GLY A 90 8.38 24.91 -3.76
C GLY A 90 9.31 25.74 -2.87
N VAL A 91 10.55 25.30 -2.60
CA VAL A 91 11.51 26.06 -1.78
C VAL A 91 11.71 27.45 -2.38
N ASN A 92 11.42 28.46 -1.56
CA ASN A 92 11.55 29.86 -1.91
C ASN A 92 12.19 30.63 -0.75
N LEU A 93 13.31 31.30 -1.05
CA LEU A 93 14.07 32.09 -0.07
C LEU A 93 13.72 33.59 -0.13
N ALA A 94 12.84 33.99 -1.05
CA ALA A 94 12.40 35.37 -1.15
C ALA A 94 11.66 35.79 0.13
N GLY A 95 12.04 36.95 0.69
CA GLY A 95 11.47 37.47 1.93
C GLY A 95 12.04 36.84 3.21
N ILE A 96 13.05 35.98 3.09
CA ILE A 96 13.90 35.60 4.22
C ILE A 96 15.04 36.63 4.30
N THR A 97 15.27 37.11 5.50
CA THR A 97 16.21 38.17 5.87
C THR A 97 16.99 37.72 7.11
N TYR A 98 18.01 38.48 7.49
CA TYR A 98 18.78 38.19 8.70
C TYR A 98 17.92 38.27 9.99
N GLU A 99 16.76 38.95 9.95
CA GLU A 99 15.86 39.09 11.11
C GLU A 99 14.92 37.89 11.32
N ASN A 100 14.78 37.04 10.32
CA ASN A 100 13.95 35.83 10.35
C ASN A 100 14.69 34.61 9.78
N ALA A 101 15.98 34.51 10.11
CA ALA A 101 16.88 33.49 9.61
C ALA A 101 16.46 32.06 10.03
N GLU A 102 15.70 31.92 11.13
CA GLU A 102 15.14 30.64 11.60
C GLU A 102 14.29 29.93 10.54
N ARG A 103 13.70 30.67 9.60
CA ARG A 103 12.93 30.11 8.48
C ARG A 103 13.77 29.23 7.56
N LEU A 104 15.09 29.43 7.52
CA LEU A 104 16.02 28.56 6.78
C LEU A 104 16.11 27.17 7.42
N ALA A 105 16.20 27.11 8.75
CA ALA A 105 16.20 25.87 9.50
C ALA A 105 14.84 25.15 9.41
N GLU A 106 13.72 25.89 9.39
CA GLU A 106 12.38 25.34 9.16
C GLU A 106 12.28 24.63 7.80
N ILE A 107 12.82 25.23 6.73
CA ILE A 107 12.86 24.59 5.40
C ILE A 107 13.59 23.26 5.48
N THR A 108 14.80 23.24 6.05
CA THR A 108 15.60 22.02 6.20
C THR A 108 14.83 20.96 7.00
N SER A 109 14.23 21.34 8.12
CA SER A 109 13.48 20.42 8.99
C SER A 109 12.27 19.79 8.30
N VAL A 110 11.51 20.58 7.51
CA VAL A 110 10.36 20.09 6.74
C VAL A 110 10.81 19.11 5.66
N LEU A 111 11.91 19.40 4.95
CA LEU A 111 12.44 18.50 3.92
C LEU A 111 12.87 17.16 4.52
N ASP A 112 13.62 17.18 5.63
CA ASP A 112 14.06 15.97 6.32
C ASP A 112 12.87 15.13 6.84
N ASP A 113 11.80 15.78 7.28
CA ASP A 113 10.61 15.08 7.75
C ASP A 113 9.86 14.37 6.62
N LEU A 114 9.70 15.04 5.48
CA LEU A 114 9.08 14.45 4.31
C LEU A 114 9.90 13.28 3.75
N GLU A 115 11.24 13.39 3.76
CA GLU A 115 12.13 12.29 3.39
C GLU A 115 11.94 11.09 4.34
N ARG A 116 11.93 11.31 5.65
CA ARG A 116 11.69 10.24 6.64
C ARG A 116 10.33 9.56 6.43
N GLN A 117 9.27 10.34 6.18
CA GLN A 117 7.94 9.80 5.89
C GLN A 117 7.94 8.95 4.61
N LEU A 118 8.61 9.41 3.55
CA LEU A 118 8.76 8.65 2.32
C LEU A 118 9.54 7.35 2.55
N ASN A 119 10.62 7.39 3.32
CA ASN A 119 11.42 6.20 3.63
C ASN A 119 10.57 5.16 4.38
N ALA A 120 9.77 5.58 5.36
CA ALA A 120 8.85 4.69 6.07
C ALA A 120 7.79 4.08 5.14
N ALA A 121 7.18 4.89 4.27
CA ALA A 121 6.22 4.41 3.28
C ALA A 121 6.89 3.47 2.25
N GLY A 122 8.14 3.74 1.88
CA GLY A 122 8.95 2.91 0.99
C GLY A 122 9.28 1.54 1.59
N SER A 123 9.58 1.46 2.89
CA SER A 123 9.74 0.16 3.57
C SER A 123 8.44 -0.63 3.60
N ARG A 124 7.29 0.04 3.80
CA ARG A 124 5.98 -0.62 3.71
C ARG A 124 5.71 -1.13 2.29
N LEU A 125 6.01 -0.34 1.27
CA LEU A 125 5.92 -0.73 -0.13
C LEU A 125 6.69 -2.03 -0.41
N GLU A 126 7.94 -2.13 0.07
CA GLU A 126 8.80 -3.30 -0.11
C GLU A 126 8.24 -4.58 0.53
N LEU A 127 7.40 -4.47 1.58
CA LEU A 127 6.78 -5.61 2.24
C LEU A 127 5.56 -6.15 1.47
N PHE A 128 4.76 -5.26 0.88
CA PHE A 128 3.46 -5.63 0.32
C PHE A 128 3.44 -5.71 -1.21
N VAL A 129 4.37 -5.06 -1.90
CA VAL A 129 4.40 -4.99 -3.37
C VAL A 129 5.44 -5.93 -3.94
N SER A 130 5.00 -6.89 -4.75
CA SER A 130 5.89 -7.86 -5.42
C SER A 130 6.32 -7.45 -6.83
N ASN A 131 5.90 -6.28 -7.31
CA ASN A 131 6.22 -5.81 -8.66
C ASN A 131 7.67 -5.31 -8.74
N ASN A 132 8.53 -6.13 -9.36
CA ASN A 132 9.96 -5.84 -9.49
C ASN A 132 10.26 -4.53 -10.24
N ASP A 133 9.47 -4.14 -11.24
CA ASP A 133 9.73 -2.91 -11.99
C ASP A 133 9.55 -1.68 -11.09
N ILE A 134 8.53 -1.69 -10.23
CA ILE A 134 8.29 -0.63 -9.23
C ILE A 134 9.48 -0.56 -8.27
N LEU A 135 9.90 -1.71 -7.73
CA LEU A 135 11.01 -1.77 -6.77
C LEU A 135 12.35 -1.34 -7.39
N LEU A 136 12.63 -1.73 -8.64
CA LEU A 136 13.86 -1.36 -9.35
C LEU A 136 13.90 0.14 -9.69
N GLN A 137 12.76 0.73 -10.05
CA GLN A 137 12.66 2.16 -10.37
C GLN A 137 12.80 3.06 -9.13
N LYS A 138 12.43 2.56 -7.94
CA LYS A 138 12.45 3.34 -6.68
C LYS A 138 13.83 3.90 -6.37
N GLY A 139 14.89 3.09 -6.44
CA GLY A 139 16.24 3.48 -6.05
C GLY A 139 16.77 4.71 -6.81
N PRO A 140 16.86 4.67 -8.15
CA PRO A 140 17.30 5.81 -8.96
C PRO A 140 16.45 7.07 -8.75
N LEU A 141 15.13 6.90 -8.60
CA LEU A 141 14.21 8.00 -8.35
C LEU A 141 14.50 8.70 -7.02
N ILE A 142 14.66 7.94 -5.93
CA ILE A 142 14.97 8.47 -4.60
C ILE A 142 16.34 9.16 -4.63
N ILE A 143 17.37 8.51 -5.19
CA ILE A 143 18.74 9.06 -5.24
C ILE A 143 18.77 10.42 -5.96
N ARG A 144 18.09 10.52 -7.11
CA ARG A 144 18.07 11.79 -7.87
C ARG A 144 17.27 12.88 -7.13
N THR A 145 16.20 12.50 -6.42
CA THR A 145 15.41 13.43 -5.62
C THR A 145 16.16 13.89 -4.36
N LEU A 146 16.95 13.02 -3.72
CA LEU A 146 17.88 13.40 -2.64
C LEU A 146 18.88 14.45 -3.12
N GLY A 147 19.37 14.34 -4.35
CA GLY A 147 20.23 15.37 -4.95
C GLY A 147 19.57 16.75 -5.01
N LEU A 148 18.28 16.82 -5.38
CA LEU A 148 17.51 18.06 -5.35
C LEU A 148 17.33 18.61 -3.93
N GLN A 149 17.03 17.74 -2.95
CA GLN A 149 16.94 18.16 -1.54
C GLN A 149 18.27 18.72 -1.04
N HIS A 150 19.38 18.02 -1.27
CA HIS A 150 20.70 18.48 -0.85
C HIS A 150 21.03 19.85 -1.47
N HIS A 151 20.67 20.07 -2.74
CA HIS A 151 20.84 21.37 -3.38
C HIS A 151 19.99 22.46 -2.71
N ALA A 152 18.76 22.14 -2.30
CA ALA A 152 17.90 23.04 -1.53
C ALA A 152 18.44 23.33 -0.11
N GLN A 153 19.04 22.35 0.55
CA GLN A 153 19.66 22.52 1.87
C GLN A 153 21.00 23.27 1.80
N ASN A 154 21.76 23.09 0.71
CA ASN A 154 23.00 23.84 0.51
C ASN A 154 22.71 25.34 0.33
N VAL A 155 21.65 25.70 -0.41
CA VAL A 155 21.31 27.12 -0.58
C VAL A 155 20.83 27.77 0.73
N THR A 156 20.17 27.03 1.63
CA THR A 156 19.80 27.56 2.95
C THR A 156 21.05 27.86 3.78
N LEU A 157 22.05 26.95 3.78
CA LEU A 157 23.35 27.19 4.43
C LEU A 157 24.11 28.37 3.82
N GLU A 158 24.10 28.52 2.50
CA GLU A 158 24.73 29.68 1.84
C GLU A 158 24.07 31.00 2.29
N PHE A 159 22.75 31.03 2.46
CA PHE A 159 22.02 32.19 2.97
C PHE A 159 22.33 32.47 4.45
N GLU A 160 22.41 31.44 5.30
CA GLU A 160 22.83 31.57 6.69
C GLU A 160 24.22 32.20 6.79
N GLY A 161 25.16 31.78 5.93
CA GLY A 161 26.48 32.38 5.83
C GLY A 161 26.44 33.87 5.53
N VAL A 162 25.58 34.31 4.61
CA VAL A 162 25.39 35.75 4.32
C VAL A 162 24.78 36.48 5.52
N PHE A 163 23.83 35.88 6.23
CA PHE A 163 23.24 36.50 7.41
C PHE A 163 24.26 36.68 8.54
N LEU A 164 25.14 35.70 8.76
CA LEU A 164 26.24 35.83 9.71
C LEU A 164 27.20 36.98 9.32
N GLU A 165 27.51 37.13 8.03
CA GLU A 165 28.31 38.26 7.53
C GLU A 165 27.61 39.61 7.80
N ILE A 166 26.29 39.69 7.65
CA ILE A 166 25.50 40.87 7.97
C ILE A 166 25.55 41.19 9.47
N GLU A 167 25.37 40.20 10.34
CA GLU A 167 25.47 40.40 11.79
C GLU A 167 26.84 40.91 12.20
N GLN A 168 27.90 40.32 11.65
CA GLN A 168 29.27 40.77 11.88
C GLN A 168 29.49 42.20 11.36
N MET A 169 28.95 42.54 10.19
CA MET A 169 29.04 43.87 9.61
C MET A 169 28.37 44.93 10.50
N LYS A 170 27.18 44.63 11.06
CA LYS A 170 26.46 45.54 11.97
C LYS A 170 27.25 45.90 13.22
N LEU A 171 28.04 44.95 13.74
CA LEU A 171 28.86 45.13 14.94
C LEU A 171 30.12 45.97 14.68
N ASN A 172 30.67 45.91 13.47
CA ASN A 172 32.01 46.44 13.17
C ASN A 172 32.01 47.68 12.26
N THR A 173 30.87 48.04 11.66
CA THR A 173 30.77 49.13 10.67
C THR A 173 29.86 50.26 11.14
N PRO A 174 30.28 51.54 11.03
CA PRO A 174 29.40 52.69 11.28
C PRO A 174 28.13 52.70 10.43
N ILE A 175 26.99 53.08 11.02
CA ILE A 175 25.63 53.02 10.40
C ILE A 175 25.57 53.70 9.02
N ASP A 176 26.23 54.85 8.87
CA ASP A 176 26.29 55.63 7.64
C ASP A 176 26.95 54.88 6.46
N LYS A 177 27.76 53.86 6.76
CA LYS A 177 28.42 52.99 5.78
C LYS A 177 27.76 51.62 5.60
N GLN A 178 26.81 51.25 6.46
CA GLN A 178 26.18 49.93 6.39
C GLN A 178 25.28 49.75 5.16
N ILE A 179 24.64 50.84 4.68
CA ILE A 179 23.71 50.78 3.54
C ILE A 179 24.40 50.23 2.28
N GLU A 180 25.60 50.69 1.98
CA GLU A 180 26.35 50.21 0.80
C GLU A 180 26.68 48.72 0.91
N LEU A 181 27.05 48.25 2.11
CA LEU A 181 27.32 46.83 2.36
C LEU A 181 26.05 45.97 2.30
N TYR A 182 24.91 46.48 2.77
CA TYR A 182 23.62 45.79 2.61
C TYR A 182 23.25 45.56 1.15
N ILE A 183 23.50 46.53 0.28
CA ILE A 183 23.28 46.38 -1.17
C ILE A 183 24.17 45.25 -1.73
N GLN A 184 25.44 45.19 -1.31
CA GLN A 184 26.35 44.13 -1.72
C GLN A 184 25.89 42.74 -1.25
N PHE A 185 25.43 42.62 0.00
CA PHE A 185 24.88 41.36 0.51
C PHE A 185 23.60 40.93 -0.22
N LEU A 186 22.73 41.87 -0.57
CA LEU A 186 21.53 41.60 -1.36
C LEU A 186 21.89 41.08 -2.77
N ASP A 187 22.89 41.68 -3.42
CA ASP A 187 23.37 41.21 -4.73
C ASP A 187 24.02 39.81 -4.63
N LYS A 188 24.72 39.52 -3.52
CA LYS A 188 25.25 38.19 -3.22
C LYS A 188 24.10 37.17 -3.08
N GLN A 189 23.08 37.47 -2.30
CA GLN A 189 21.88 36.61 -2.16
C GLN A 189 21.15 36.39 -3.47
N LYS A 190 21.00 37.45 -4.28
CA LYS A 190 20.38 37.36 -5.61
C LYS A 190 21.17 36.42 -6.52
N THR A 191 22.49 36.47 -6.47
CA THR A 191 23.38 35.58 -7.24
C THR A 191 23.25 34.13 -6.79
N ILE A 192 23.27 33.88 -5.48
CA ILE A 192 23.07 32.55 -4.89
C ILE A 192 21.70 31.99 -5.28
N TYR A 193 20.63 32.78 -5.11
CA TYR A 193 19.27 32.35 -5.42
C TYR A 193 19.05 32.06 -6.91
N LYS A 194 19.63 32.88 -7.80
CA LYS A 194 19.59 32.63 -9.24
C LYS A 194 20.26 31.30 -9.60
N LYS A 195 21.48 31.08 -9.11
CA LYS A 195 22.21 29.82 -9.31
C LYS A 195 21.40 28.63 -8.80
N PHE A 196 20.80 28.76 -7.61
CA PHE A 196 19.94 27.74 -7.05
C PHE A 196 18.77 27.38 -7.98
N LYS A 197 18.03 28.38 -8.49
CA LYS A 197 16.88 28.16 -9.37
C LYS A 197 17.26 27.60 -10.74
N ASP A 198 18.36 28.06 -11.33
CA ASP A 198 18.85 27.56 -12.60
C ASP A 198 19.24 26.06 -12.49
N GLN A 199 19.95 25.69 -11.41
CA GLN A 199 20.33 24.30 -11.15
C GLN A 199 19.12 23.43 -10.78
N GLN A 200 18.19 23.93 -9.96
CA GLN A 200 16.94 23.23 -9.62
C GLN A 200 16.11 22.89 -10.87
N LEU A 201 16.04 23.79 -11.85
CA LEU A 201 15.38 23.53 -13.12
C LEU A 201 16.08 22.42 -13.91
N SER A 202 17.41 22.49 -14.01
CA SER A 202 18.21 21.47 -14.71
C SER A 202 18.05 20.09 -14.08
N ASP A 203 18.17 19.98 -12.76
CA ASP A 203 18.03 18.71 -12.05
C ASP A 203 16.61 18.14 -12.16
N TYR A 204 15.58 19.00 -12.15
CA TYR A 204 14.20 18.56 -12.34
C TYR A 204 13.94 18.03 -13.75
N GLN A 205 14.55 18.62 -14.79
CA GLN A 205 14.44 18.12 -16.17
C GLN A 205 14.97 16.69 -16.31
N GLU A 206 16.03 16.34 -15.58
CA GLU A 206 16.59 14.98 -15.57
C GLU A 206 15.77 14.01 -14.70
N LEU A 207 15.15 14.50 -13.63
CA LEU A 207 14.31 13.71 -12.74
C LEU A 207 12.94 13.38 -13.36
N LEU A 208 12.38 14.28 -14.15
CA LEU A 208 11.01 14.18 -14.67
C LEU A 208 10.73 12.87 -15.44
N PRO A 209 11.61 12.36 -16.33
CA PRO A 209 11.40 11.08 -16.99
C PRO A 209 11.27 9.91 -16.00
N LEU A 210 12.06 9.91 -14.92
CA LEU A 210 12.00 8.88 -13.88
C LEU A 210 10.67 8.94 -13.12
N VAL A 211 10.22 10.15 -12.76
CA VAL A 211 8.93 10.38 -12.09
C VAL A 211 7.77 9.87 -12.95
N VAL A 212 7.78 10.20 -14.24
CA VAL A 212 6.72 9.78 -15.18
C VAL A 212 6.73 8.27 -15.38
N ALA A 213 7.90 7.67 -15.59
CA ALA A 213 8.02 6.22 -15.75
C ALA A 213 7.52 5.47 -14.50
N HIS A 214 7.91 5.94 -13.31
CA HIS A 214 7.50 5.33 -12.05
C HIS A 214 6.00 5.45 -11.80
N ARG A 215 5.44 6.65 -11.99
CA ARG A 215 3.99 6.89 -11.91
C ARG A 215 3.20 5.97 -12.83
N ASN A 216 3.65 5.84 -14.08
CA ASN A 216 2.96 5.03 -15.09
C ASN A 216 3.01 3.55 -14.71
N THR A 217 4.13 3.07 -14.17
CA THR A 217 4.29 1.69 -13.69
C THR A 217 3.37 1.40 -12.51
N ILE A 218 3.34 2.31 -11.51
CA ILE A 218 2.41 2.22 -10.37
C ILE A 218 0.96 2.23 -10.85
N SER A 219 0.58 3.17 -11.72
CA SER A 219 -0.78 3.29 -12.25
C SER A 219 -1.22 2.04 -13.01
N ALA A 220 -0.34 1.47 -13.84
CA ALA A 220 -0.62 0.23 -14.56
C ALA A 220 -0.78 -0.95 -13.60
N HIS A 221 0.01 -1.01 -12.52
CA HIS A 221 -0.11 -2.05 -11.51
C HIS A 221 -1.41 -1.93 -10.71
N LEU A 222 -1.79 -0.71 -10.31
CA LEU A 222 -3.06 -0.44 -9.63
C LEU A 222 -4.27 -0.85 -10.46
N ARG A 223 -4.28 -0.59 -11.77
CA ARG A 223 -5.35 -1.06 -12.70
C ARG A 223 -5.47 -2.59 -12.72
N LYS A 224 -4.34 -3.29 -12.78
CA LYS A 224 -4.32 -4.76 -12.71
C LYS A 224 -4.87 -5.30 -11.40
N LEU A 225 -4.68 -4.60 -10.28
CA LEU A 225 -5.22 -5.02 -8.98
C LEU A 225 -6.75 -4.97 -8.94
N ILE A 226 -7.37 -4.00 -9.62
CA ILE A 226 -8.83 -3.83 -9.71
C ILE A 226 -9.47 -4.63 -10.85
N GLY A 227 -8.68 -5.26 -11.73
CA GLY A 227 -9.17 -6.12 -12.81
C GLY A 227 -9.40 -5.40 -14.15
N GLU A 228 -8.81 -4.22 -14.33
CA GLU A 228 -8.67 -3.51 -15.62
C GLU A 228 -7.35 -3.88 -16.32
#